data_AF-A0AAW9IZL0-F1
#
_entry.id   AF-A0AAW9IZL0-F1
#
_cell.length_a   1.000
_cell.length_b   1.000
_cell.length_c   1.000
_cell.angle_alpha   90.00
_cell.angle_beta   90.00
_cell.angle_gamma   90.00
#
_symmetry.space_group_name_H-M   'P 1'
#
loop_
_entity.id
_entity.type
_entity.pdbx_description
1 polymer ?
#
loop_
_entity_poly.entity_id
_entity_poly.type
_entity_poly.pdbx_seq_one_letter_code
_entity_poly.pdbx_strand_id
1 'polypeptide(L)'
;MKKIYDIVIEKNSNVTRENLLELNNSNSKNFIKSGTSVVYLYKLVDNKVKYPNREGDIIYIGEAGRREEGTGKRFSQHISKTASEGGDTGSNYTISNYYWNGYKIKLEIYEMESGEDRKIIEKNLIQYHVRKFGARPIAQGCSGKNYTVNVINNINLISSIISI
;
A
#
# COMPACT_ATOMS: atom_id res chain seq x y z
N MET A 1 10.44 -13.56 11.04
CA MET A 1 9.74 -13.25 9.78
C MET A 1 10.55 -13.67 8.55
N LYS A 2 9.89 -14.25 7.53
CA LYS A 2 10.50 -14.66 6.24
C LYS A 2 9.95 -13.82 5.09
N LYS A 3 10.80 -13.28 4.22
CA LYS A 3 10.34 -12.64 2.97
C LYS A 3 9.80 -13.70 2.01
N ILE A 4 8.53 -13.58 1.62
CA ILE A 4 7.84 -14.53 0.73
C ILE A 4 7.50 -13.96 -0.63
N TYR A 5 7.56 -12.62 -0.78
CA TYR A 5 7.30 -11.95 -2.04
C TYR A 5 8.12 -10.67 -2.14
N ASP A 6 8.68 -10.42 -3.32
CA ASP A 6 9.49 -9.25 -3.64
C ASP A 6 9.33 -8.96 -5.13
N ILE A 7 8.64 -7.86 -5.48
CA ILE A 7 8.39 -7.49 -6.86
C ILE A 7 8.46 -5.98 -7.04
N VAL A 8 8.90 -5.54 -8.22
CA VAL A 8 8.80 -4.16 -8.67
C VAL A 8 7.71 -4.10 -9.74
N ILE A 9 6.71 -3.25 -9.53
CA ILE A 9 5.64 -2.98 -10.48
C ILE A 9 5.77 -1.57 -11.05
N GLU A 10 5.46 -1.43 -12.33
CA GLU A 10 5.50 -0.17 -13.05
C GLU A 10 4.46 -0.20 -14.17
N LYS A 11 3.76 0.92 -14.35
CA LYS A 11 2.79 1.08 -15.44
C LYS A 11 3.50 0.97 -16.79
N ASN A 12 2.88 0.25 -17.74
CA ASN A 12 3.43 0.02 -19.09
C ASN A 12 4.75 -0.75 -19.12
N SER A 13 5.08 -1.47 -18.05
CA SER A 13 6.21 -2.41 -18.03
C SER A 13 5.74 -3.87 -18.20
N ASN A 14 6.67 -4.81 -18.21
CA ASN A 14 6.35 -6.25 -18.20
C ASN A 14 5.76 -6.72 -16.86
N VAL A 15 5.95 -5.95 -15.79
CA VAL A 15 5.48 -6.30 -14.45
C VAL A 15 4.57 -5.19 -13.94
N THR A 16 3.27 -5.46 -13.96
CA THR A 16 2.23 -4.45 -13.74
C THR A 16 1.38 -4.78 -12.52
N ARG A 17 0.35 -3.97 -12.25
CA ARG A 17 -0.64 -4.30 -11.23
C ARG A 17 -1.34 -5.65 -11.48
N GLU A 18 -1.34 -6.19 -12.70
CA GLU A 18 -1.95 -7.50 -12.96
C GLU A 18 -1.19 -8.65 -12.27
N ASN A 19 0.12 -8.50 -12.07
CA ASN A 19 0.89 -9.47 -11.31
C ASN A 19 0.47 -9.50 -9.83
N LEU A 20 -0.14 -8.43 -9.30
CA LEU A 20 -0.72 -8.45 -7.95
C LEU A 20 -2.02 -9.24 -7.88
N LEU A 21 -2.74 -9.43 -9.00
CA LEU A 21 -3.94 -10.28 -9.02
C LEU A 21 -3.58 -11.75 -8.83
N GLU A 22 -2.38 -12.15 -9.28
CA GLU A 22 -1.87 -13.52 -9.11
C GLU A 22 -1.75 -13.92 -7.63
N LEU A 23 -1.51 -12.95 -6.74
CA LEU A 23 -1.43 -13.20 -5.29
C LEU A 23 -2.75 -13.74 -4.71
N ASN A 24 -3.87 -13.46 -5.36
CA ASN A 24 -5.21 -13.92 -4.97
C ASN A 24 -5.73 -15.08 -5.85
N ASN A 25 -4.98 -15.52 -6.86
CA ASN A 25 -5.39 -16.61 -7.74
C ASN A 25 -4.87 -17.95 -7.20
N SER A 26 -5.77 -18.84 -6.78
CA SER A 26 -5.41 -20.15 -6.20
C SER A 26 -4.59 -21.07 -7.12
N ASN A 27 -4.62 -20.83 -8.44
CA ASN A 27 -3.83 -21.58 -9.42
C ASN A 27 -2.45 -20.96 -9.69
N SER A 28 -2.15 -19.78 -9.11
CA SER A 28 -0.84 -19.14 -9.25
C SER A 28 0.16 -19.72 -8.26
N LYS A 29 1.42 -19.86 -8.70
CA LYS A 29 2.55 -20.16 -7.82
C LYS A 29 2.79 -19.08 -6.74
N ASN A 30 2.29 -17.86 -6.98
CA ASN A 30 2.44 -16.71 -6.09
C ASN A 30 1.24 -16.56 -5.14
N PHE A 31 0.30 -17.51 -5.13
CA PHE A 31 -0.91 -17.43 -4.31
C PHE A 31 -0.59 -17.33 -2.82
N ILE A 32 -1.20 -16.37 -2.14
CA ILE A 32 -1.13 -16.22 -0.69
C ILE A 32 -2.46 -16.64 -0.08
N LYS A 33 -2.44 -17.81 0.57
CA LYS A 33 -3.61 -18.46 1.15
C LYS A 33 -4.28 -17.59 2.23
N SER A 34 -5.59 -17.78 2.40
CA SER A 34 -6.32 -17.24 3.54
C SER A 34 -5.68 -17.67 4.87
N GLY A 35 -5.67 -16.76 5.85
CA GLY A 35 -5.08 -16.99 7.17
C GLY A 35 -3.55 -16.89 7.22
N THR A 36 -2.85 -16.75 6.08
CA THR A 36 -1.41 -16.43 6.11
C THR A 36 -1.23 -15.04 6.70
N SER A 37 -0.56 -14.96 7.84
CA SER A 37 -0.29 -13.72 8.57
C SER A 37 0.95 -13.04 7.98
N VAL A 38 0.80 -11.80 7.51
CA VAL A 38 1.87 -11.07 6.83
C VAL A 38 1.95 -9.61 7.25
N VAL A 39 3.15 -9.06 7.13
CA VAL A 39 3.43 -7.62 7.12
C VAL A 39 4.10 -7.29 5.79
N TYR A 40 3.79 -6.12 5.24
CA TYR A 40 4.29 -5.74 3.92
C TYR A 40 4.63 -4.26 3.82
N LEU A 41 5.50 -3.94 2.88
CA LEU A 41 6.01 -2.61 2.61
C LEU A 41 5.78 -2.27 1.13
N TYR A 42 5.30 -1.06 0.86
CA TYR A 42 5.45 -0.44 -0.46
C TYR A 42 6.56 0.61 -0.42
N LYS A 43 7.44 0.60 -1.42
CA LYS A 43 8.59 1.51 -1.53
C LYS A 43 8.70 2.08 -2.93
N LEU A 44 9.21 3.29 -3.07
CA LEU A 44 9.64 3.84 -4.36
C LEU A 44 11.03 3.29 -4.70
N VAL A 45 11.27 2.92 -5.96
CA VAL A 45 12.56 2.34 -6.37
C VAL A 45 13.57 3.43 -6.75
N ASP A 46 13.18 4.31 -7.67
CA ASP A 46 14.08 5.32 -8.25
C ASP A 46 13.93 6.70 -7.59
N ASN A 47 12.97 6.84 -6.66
CA ASN A 47 12.57 8.11 -6.07
C ASN A 47 12.50 8.02 -4.54
N LYS A 48 12.56 9.18 -3.88
CA LYS A 48 12.38 9.29 -2.42
C LYS A 48 11.33 10.33 -2.07
N VAL A 49 10.62 10.10 -0.97
CA VAL A 49 9.73 11.07 -0.34
C VAL A 49 10.55 11.92 0.63
N LYS A 50 10.35 13.24 0.58
CA LYS A 50 10.91 14.20 1.53
C LYS A 50 10.09 14.19 2.82
N TYR A 51 10.50 13.40 3.80
CA TYR A 51 9.93 13.45 5.14
C TYR A 51 10.63 14.51 6.01
N PRO A 52 10.02 14.98 7.11
CA PRO A 52 10.54 16.10 7.90
C PRO A 52 12.01 15.97 8.33
N ASN A 53 12.44 14.77 8.72
CA ASN A 53 13.80 14.57 9.23
C ASN A 53 14.81 14.17 8.14
N ARG A 54 14.36 13.48 7.08
CA ARG A 54 15.20 12.99 5.98
C ARG A 54 14.37 12.38 4.86
N GLU A 55 14.98 12.22 3.69
CA GLU A 55 14.38 11.47 2.59
C GLU A 55 14.28 9.97 2.89
N GLY A 56 13.19 9.34 2.44
CA GLY A 56 12.94 7.89 2.58
C GLY A 56 12.19 7.31 1.38
N ASP A 57 12.32 6.01 1.17
CA ASP A 57 11.73 5.28 0.03
C ASP A 57 10.42 4.57 0.39
N ILE A 58 10.20 4.21 1.66
CA ILE A 58 8.96 3.56 2.14
C ILE A 58 7.80 4.54 2.04
N ILE A 59 6.71 4.13 1.37
CA ILE A 59 5.50 4.93 1.21
C ILE A 59 4.30 4.35 1.94
N TYR A 60 4.29 3.04 2.25
CA TYR A 60 3.23 2.39 3.01
C TYR A 60 3.75 1.19 3.81
N ILE A 61 3.18 0.97 4.98
CA ILE A 61 3.39 -0.22 5.82
C ILE A 61 2.01 -0.78 6.14
N GLY A 62 1.81 -2.08 5.93
CA GLY A 62 0.53 -2.73 6.18
C GLY A 62 0.64 -4.14 6.73
N GLU A 63 -0.46 -4.65 7.26
CA GLU A 63 -0.65 -6.06 7.62
C GLU A 63 -1.81 -6.70 6.86
N ALA A 64 -1.73 -8.02 6.65
CA ALA A 64 -2.86 -8.82 6.17
C ALA A 64 -2.83 -10.22 6.83
N GLY A 65 -3.97 -10.91 6.85
CA GLY A 65 -4.08 -12.24 7.45
C GLY A 65 -5.44 -12.56 8.07
N ARG A 66 -6.53 -11.99 7.51
CA ARG A 66 -7.88 -12.35 7.96
C ARG A 66 -8.15 -13.82 7.60
N ARG A 67 -8.92 -14.51 8.44
CA ARG A 67 -9.23 -15.94 8.25
C ARG A 67 -10.25 -16.20 7.14
N GLU A 68 -11.18 -15.26 6.93
CA GLU A 68 -12.31 -15.41 6.02
C GLU A 68 -12.04 -14.86 4.61
N GLU A 69 -11.11 -13.90 4.50
CA GLU A 69 -10.71 -13.31 3.22
C GLU A 69 -9.31 -13.77 2.86
N GLY A 70 -9.09 -14.21 1.61
CA GLY A 70 -7.76 -14.57 1.13
C GLY A 70 -6.76 -13.45 1.38
N THR A 71 -5.64 -13.72 2.06
CA THR A 71 -4.61 -12.72 2.36
C THR A 71 -4.12 -12.04 1.07
N GLY A 72 -3.99 -12.82 -0.01
CA GLY A 72 -3.69 -12.33 -1.36
C GLY A 72 -4.61 -11.23 -1.89
N LYS A 73 -5.91 -11.28 -1.56
CA LYS A 73 -6.94 -10.31 -1.98
C LYS A 73 -6.55 -8.89 -1.61
N ARG A 74 -5.91 -8.69 -0.45
CA ARG A 74 -5.49 -7.36 0.03
C ARG A 74 -4.60 -6.65 -0.99
N PHE A 75 -3.68 -7.37 -1.61
CA PHE A 75 -2.71 -6.83 -2.56
C PHE A 75 -3.34 -6.54 -3.93
N SER A 76 -4.31 -7.36 -4.35
CA SER A 76 -5.07 -7.11 -5.58
C SER A 76 -5.93 -5.85 -5.55
N GLN A 77 -6.19 -5.29 -4.35
CA GLN A 77 -7.07 -4.14 -4.16
C GLN A 77 -6.33 -2.82 -3.95
N HIS A 78 -5.05 -2.80 -3.56
CA HIS A 78 -4.38 -1.55 -3.18
C HIS A 78 -4.21 -0.55 -4.32
N ILE A 79 -3.98 -1.05 -5.54
CA ILE A 79 -3.85 -0.23 -6.74
C ILE A 79 -5.17 -0.28 -7.50
N SER A 80 -5.77 0.89 -7.71
CA SER A 80 -7.02 1.02 -8.44
C SER A 80 -6.91 0.48 -9.87
N LYS A 81 -8.05 0.12 -10.47
CA LYS A 81 -8.10 -0.38 -11.86
C LYS A 81 -7.76 0.69 -12.89
N THR A 82 -8.07 1.95 -12.60
CA THR A 82 -7.80 3.11 -13.47
C THR A 82 -7.23 4.27 -12.64
N ALA A 83 -6.66 5.27 -13.32
CA ALA A 83 -6.05 6.43 -12.66
C ALA A 83 -7.07 7.34 -11.95
N SER A 84 -8.29 7.40 -12.46
CA SER A 84 -9.33 8.36 -12.07
C SER A 84 -10.47 7.75 -11.25
N GLU A 85 -10.59 6.42 -11.19
CA GLU A 85 -11.63 5.75 -10.43
C GLU A 85 -10.98 4.97 -9.29
N GLY A 86 -11.40 5.25 -8.06
CA GLY A 86 -11.12 4.33 -6.96
C GLY A 86 -11.77 2.99 -7.25
N GLY A 87 -11.00 1.92 -7.08
CA GLY A 87 -11.54 0.57 -7.09
C GLY A 87 -12.32 0.29 -5.81
N ASP A 88 -12.32 -0.98 -5.42
CA ASP A 88 -12.93 -1.47 -4.18
C ASP A 88 -12.53 -0.64 -2.93
N THR A 89 -13.29 -0.81 -1.85
CA THR A 89 -13.05 -0.25 -0.50
C THR A 89 -11.62 -0.40 0.04
N GLY A 90 -10.83 -1.33 -0.51
CA GLY A 90 -9.45 -1.60 -0.12
C GLY A 90 -8.37 -0.76 -0.82
N SER A 91 -8.74 0.09 -1.78
CA SER A 91 -7.81 0.89 -2.57
C SER A 91 -7.03 1.90 -1.73
N ASN A 92 -5.75 2.08 -2.04
CA ASN A 92 -4.91 3.12 -1.45
C ASN A 92 -4.62 4.19 -2.49
N TYR A 93 -5.12 5.41 -2.27
CA TYR A 93 -5.05 6.51 -3.25
C TYR A 93 -3.63 6.89 -3.59
N THR A 94 -2.78 7.02 -2.58
CA THR A 94 -1.41 7.49 -2.76
C THR A 94 -0.58 6.46 -3.50
N ILE A 95 -0.70 5.17 -3.17
CA ILE A 95 -0.02 4.09 -3.89
C ILE A 95 -0.50 4.04 -5.35
N SER A 96 -1.82 4.12 -5.56
CA SER A 96 -2.41 4.13 -6.90
C SER A 96 -1.90 5.31 -7.73
N ASN A 97 -1.83 6.51 -7.16
CA ASN A 97 -1.30 7.68 -7.85
C ASN A 97 0.15 7.52 -8.25
N TYR A 98 1.02 7.03 -7.37
CA TYR A 98 2.40 6.74 -7.76
C TYR A 98 2.44 5.78 -8.95
N TYR A 99 1.66 4.68 -8.91
CA TYR A 99 1.64 3.70 -9.99
C TYR A 99 1.14 4.31 -11.30
N TRP A 100 0.01 5.02 -11.28
CA TRP A 100 -0.62 5.57 -12.48
C TRP A 100 0.16 6.71 -13.14
N ASN A 101 0.99 7.41 -12.35
CA ASN A 101 1.97 8.40 -12.81
C ASN A 101 3.31 7.79 -13.26
N GLY A 102 3.41 6.45 -13.34
CA GLY A 102 4.58 5.78 -13.91
C GLY A 102 5.75 5.61 -12.94
N TYR A 103 5.54 5.77 -11.63
CA TYR A 103 6.59 5.47 -10.66
C TYR A 103 6.77 3.96 -10.52
N LYS A 104 8.04 3.53 -10.40
CA LYS A 104 8.37 2.16 -9.99
C LYS A 104 8.12 1.96 -8.51
N ILE A 105 7.27 1.00 -8.19
CA ILE A 105 6.88 0.67 -6.83
C ILE A 105 7.33 -0.74 -6.50
N LYS A 106 8.08 -0.89 -5.42
CA LYS A 106 8.44 -2.19 -4.86
C LYS A 106 7.42 -2.63 -3.83
N LEU A 107 6.95 -3.87 -3.91
CA LEU A 107 6.17 -4.55 -2.87
C LEU A 107 7.02 -5.67 -2.26
N GLU A 108 7.23 -5.60 -0.96
CA GLU A 108 7.85 -6.67 -0.17
C GLU A 108 6.82 -7.22 0.82
N ILE A 109 6.67 -8.55 0.86
CA ILE A 109 5.75 -9.24 1.79
C ILE A 109 6.56 -10.20 2.66
N TYR A 110 6.36 -10.08 3.96
CA TYR A 110 7.01 -10.88 4.99
C TYR A 110 5.95 -11.71 5.71
N GLU A 111 6.11 -13.03 5.69
CA GLU A 111 5.31 -13.96 6.48
C GLU A 111 5.77 -13.95 7.93
N MET A 112 4.80 -13.87 8.83
CA MET A 112 5.01 -13.90 10.28
C MET A 112 5.36 -15.31 10.74
N GLU A 113 6.27 -15.41 11.71
CA GLU A 113 6.54 -16.66 12.41
C GLU A 113 5.41 -16.99 13.41
N SER A 114 5.36 -18.26 13.83
CA SER A 114 4.38 -18.71 14.82
C SER A 114 4.51 -17.90 16.11
N GLY A 115 3.40 -17.34 16.58
CA GLY A 115 3.34 -16.53 17.81
C GLY A 115 3.63 -15.03 17.62
N GLU A 116 4.06 -14.58 16.44
CA GLU A 116 4.21 -13.16 16.16
C GLU A 116 2.84 -12.50 15.83
N ASP A 117 2.55 -11.35 16.43
CA ASP A 117 1.36 -10.56 16.09
C ASP A 117 1.70 -9.50 15.03
N ARG A 118 1.24 -9.75 13.79
CA ARG A 118 1.37 -8.84 12.65
C ARG A 118 0.92 -7.39 12.94
N LYS A 119 -0.11 -7.16 13.77
CA LYS A 119 -0.60 -5.82 14.10
C LYS A 119 0.38 -5.08 15.00
N ILE A 120 0.97 -5.79 15.96
CA ILE A 120 2.01 -5.23 16.84
C ILE A 120 3.25 -4.91 16.00
N ILE A 121 3.64 -5.80 15.10
CA ILE A 121 4.79 -5.57 14.21
C ILE A 121 4.55 -4.40 13.26
N GLU A 122 3.40 -4.32 12.59
CA GLU A 122 3.01 -3.17 11.76
C GLU A 122 3.10 -1.86 12.57
N LYS A 123 2.50 -1.82 13.76
CA LYS A 123 2.54 -0.66 14.65
C LYS A 123 3.98 -0.26 14.98
N ASN A 124 4.84 -1.22 15.34
CA ASN A 124 6.23 -0.96 15.67
C ASN A 124 7.03 -0.45 14.47
N LEU A 125 6.79 -0.97 13.27
CA LEU A 125 7.43 -0.50 12.04
C LEU A 125 7.00 0.92 11.67
N ILE A 126 5.71 1.25 11.82
CA ILE A 126 5.21 2.62 11.64
C ILE A 126 5.84 3.56 12.67
N GLN A 127 5.92 3.16 13.93
CA GLN A 127 6.59 3.97 14.97
C GLN A 127 8.08 4.16 14.68
N TYR A 128 8.77 3.12 14.23
CA TYR A 128 10.16 3.22 13.80
C TYR A 128 10.32 4.21 12.63
N HIS A 129 9.42 4.14 11.63
CA HIS A 129 9.41 5.09 10.52
C HIS A 129 9.22 6.52 11.02
N VAL A 130 8.27 6.78 11.92
CA VAL A 130 8.05 8.11 12.53
C VAL A 130 9.30 8.61 13.25
N ARG A 131 9.94 7.76 14.06
CA ARG A 131 11.18 8.14 14.78
C ARG A 131 12.32 8.47 13.83
N LYS A 132 12.44 7.74 12.72
CA LYS A 132 13.55 7.89 11.76
C LYS A 132 13.35 9.02 10.76
N PHE A 133 12.12 9.19 10.27
CA PHE A 133 11.78 10.10 9.16
C PHE A 133 10.98 11.33 9.60
N GLY A 134 10.47 11.35 10.84
CA GLY A 134 9.70 12.48 11.40
C GLY A 134 8.22 12.44 11.06
N ALA A 135 7.75 11.45 10.30
CA ALA A 135 6.36 11.30 9.90
C ALA A 135 6.02 9.82 9.61
N ARG A 136 4.72 9.52 9.51
CA ARG A 136 4.24 8.23 8.96
C ARG A 136 4.55 8.16 7.46
N PRO A 137 4.62 6.96 6.86
CA PRO A 137 4.69 6.82 5.41
C PRO A 137 3.56 7.60 4.73
N ILE A 138 3.86 8.25 3.60
CA ILE A 138 2.92 9.20 2.94
C ILE A 138 1.58 8.58 2.55
N ALA A 139 1.53 7.27 2.31
CA ALA A 139 0.31 6.56 1.94
C ALA A 139 -0.45 5.93 3.12
N GLN A 140 0.00 6.12 4.38
CA GLN A 140 -0.56 5.42 5.55
C GLN A 140 -2.02 5.80 5.89
N GLY A 141 -2.55 6.92 5.38
CA GLY A 141 -3.88 7.46 5.72
C GLY A 141 -4.88 7.58 4.56
N CYS A 142 -4.50 7.19 3.34
CA CYS A 142 -5.29 7.46 2.14
C CYS A 142 -6.03 6.22 1.61
N SER A 143 -6.52 5.37 2.53
CA SER A 143 -7.34 4.20 2.22
C SER A 143 -8.83 4.52 2.44
N GLY A 144 -9.69 4.24 1.46
CA GLY A 144 -11.14 4.49 1.58
C GLY A 144 -11.92 4.25 0.29
N LYS A 145 -13.27 4.30 0.38
CA LYS A 145 -14.15 4.16 -0.80
C LYS A 145 -13.89 5.29 -1.80
N ASN A 146 -13.57 4.90 -3.04
CA ASN A 146 -13.67 5.68 -4.27
C ASN A 146 -12.92 7.02 -4.36
N TYR A 147 -12.04 7.39 -3.43
CA TYR A 147 -11.32 8.67 -3.45
C TYR A 147 -12.23 9.91 -3.50
N THR A 148 -13.54 9.75 -3.28
CA THR A 148 -14.49 10.85 -3.40
C THR A 148 -14.70 11.53 -2.06
N VAL A 149 -14.38 12.83 -2.01
CA VAL A 149 -14.72 13.72 -0.90
C VAL A 149 -16.20 14.08 -1.05
N ASN A 150 -17.10 13.18 -0.67
CA ASN A 150 -18.54 13.36 -0.89
C ASN A 150 -19.18 14.48 -0.03
N VAL A 151 -18.46 15.05 0.96
CA VAL A 151 -19.09 15.81 2.05
C VAL A 151 -18.56 17.25 2.24
N ILE A 152 -17.59 17.72 1.45
CA ILE A 152 -16.93 19.03 1.73
C ILE A 152 -17.44 20.18 0.84
N ASN A 153 -18.34 19.93 -0.12
CA ASN A 153 -18.79 20.94 -1.11
C ASN A 153 -19.38 22.25 -0.50
N ASN A 154 -19.73 22.27 0.79
CA ASN A 154 -20.30 23.46 1.46
C ASN A 154 -19.35 24.10 2.50
N ILE A 155 -18.06 23.76 2.51
CA ILE A 155 -17.12 24.37 3.46
C ILE A 155 -16.29 25.45 2.76
N ASN A 156 -16.49 26.71 3.17
CA ASN A 156 -15.76 27.90 2.69
C ASN A 156 -14.24 27.89 2.99
N LEU A 157 -13.72 26.78 3.56
CA LEU A 157 -12.29 26.50 3.77
C LEU A 157 -11.62 25.87 2.55
N ILE A 158 -12.38 25.30 1.60
CA ILE A 158 -11.79 24.68 0.40
C ILE A 158 -10.93 25.69 -0.35
N SER A 159 -11.38 26.95 -0.46
CA SER A 159 -10.61 28.03 -1.08
C SER A 159 -9.24 28.19 -0.43
N SER A 160 -9.14 28.17 0.90
CA SER A 160 -7.88 28.24 1.64
C SER A 160 -6.95 27.02 1.45
N ILE A 161 -7.50 25.86 1.04
CA ILE A 161 -6.72 24.65 0.74
C ILE A 161 -6.25 24.64 -0.72
N ILE A 162 -7.07 25.17 -1.65
CA ILE A 162 -6.79 25.21 -3.09
C ILE A 162 -5.86 26.37 -3.47
N SER A 163 -5.62 27.34 -2.58
CA SER A 163 -4.66 28.44 -2.78
C SER A 163 -3.25 27.91 -3.06
N ILE A 164 -2.98 27.65 -4.34
CA ILE A 164 -1.68 27.33 -4.95
C ILE A 164 -1.45 28.37 -6.06
#